data_AF-A0A3P8KI14-F1
#
_entry.id   AF-A0A3P8KI14-F1
#
_cell.length_a   1.000
_cell.length_b   1.000
_cell.length_c   1.000
_cell.angle_alpha   90.00
_cell.angle_beta   90.00
_cell.angle_gamma   90.00
#
_symmetry.space_group_name_H-M   'P 1'
#
loop_
_entity.id
_entity.type
_entity.pdbx_description
1 polymer ?
#
loop_
_entity_poly.entity_id
_entity_poly.type
_entity_poly.pdbx_seq_one_letter_code
_entity_poly.pdbx_strand_id
1 'polypeptide(L)'
;MMRVSAIETAQRENNPLRHATAYEQMLVKLAADQRTLKAIFGKELKARKKRELLPFYLPWVSGVLEQGKGAQDDIVMTVMLWRLDVGDIGGAMDIARYAFKYGLTMPGKHRRPPQYMFTEEVALAAMRAHAAGEPVVISQLLDTLALTAAADMPDEVRAKTAQNHRPGVAG
;
A
#
# COMPACT_ATOMS: atom_id res chain seq x y z
N MET A 1 -22.11 0.86 -37.25
CA MET A 1 -21.53 0.34 -35.99
C MET A 1 -20.63 -0.90 -36.18
N MET A 2 -19.94 -1.11 -37.32
CA MET A 2 -19.17 -2.35 -37.57
C MET A 2 -17.64 -2.23 -37.42
N ARG A 3 -17.08 -1.00 -37.40
CA ARG A 3 -15.62 -0.80 -37.31
C ARG A 3 -15.07 -0.90 -35.88
N VAL A 4 -15.85 -0.57 -34.87
CA VAL A 4 -15.43 -0.63 -33.45
C VAL A 4 -15.30 -2.09 -32.99
N SER A 5 -16.22 -2.95 -33.40
CA SER A 5 -16.24 -4.38 -33.04
C SER A 5 -15.03 -5.16 -33.59
N ALA A 6 -14.48 -4.77 -34.75
CA ALA A 6 -13.33 -5.43 -35.38
C ALA A 6 -12.00 -5.03 -34.73
N ILE A 7 -11.87 -3.79 -34.26
CA ILE A 7 -10.67 -3.31 -33.56
C ILE A 7 -10.59 -3.92 -32.16
N GLU A 8 -11.71 -4.04 -31.45
CA GLU A 8 -11.75 -4.69 -30.12
C GLU A 8 -11.46 -6.20 -30.18
N THR A 9 -11.91 -6.88 -31.24
CA THR A 9 -11.58 -8.30 -31.46
C THR A 9 -10.13 -8.49 -31.87
N ALA A 10 -9.60 -7.65 -32.77
CA ALA A 10 -8.18 -7.70 -33.15
C ALA A 10 -7.23 -7.36 -31.97
N GLN A 11 -7.62 -6.44 -31.08
CA GLN A 11 -6.85 -6.15 -29.86
C GLN A 11 -6.88 -7.30 -28.84
N ARG A 12 -7.97 -8.09 -28.80
CA ARG A 12 -8.03 -9.32 -27.98
C ARG A 12 -7.20 -10.45 -28.56
N GLU A 13 -7.12 -10.57 -29.89
CA GLU A 13 -6.33 -11.60 -30.56
C GLU A 13 -4.82 -11.37 -30.44
N ASN A 14 -4.38 -10.11 -30.39
CA ASN A 14 -2.96 -9.74 -30.34
C ASN A 14 -2.48 -9.33 -28.93
N ASN A 15 -3.16 -9.79 -27.87
CA ASN A 15 -2.73 -9.53 -26.50
C ASN A 15 -1.69 -10.58 -26.06
N PRO A 16 -0.40 -10.21 -25.88
CA PRO A 16 0.66 -11.14 -25.48
C PRO A 16 0.43 -11.80 -24.10
N LEU A 17 -0.57 -11.34 -23.33
CA LEU A 17 -0.94 -11.88 -22.01
C LEU A 17 -2.08 -12.91 -22.05
N ARG A 18 -2.56 -13.34 -23.23
CA ARG A 18 -3.75 -14.22 -23.36
C ARG A 18 -3.63 -15.56 -22.61
N HIS A 19 -2.42 -16.06 -22.40
CA HIS A 19 -2.14 -17.29 -21.67
C HIS A 19 -1.67 -17.06 -20.22
N ALA A 20 -1.49 -15.81 -19.81
CA ALA A 20 -1.07 -15.46 -18.47
C ALA A 20 -2.25 -15.61 -17.50
N THR A 21 -2.00 -16.17 -16.32
CA THR A 21 -2.94 -16.19 -15.20
C THR A 21 -3.37 -14.76 -14.82
N ALA A 22 -4.52 -14.61 -14.16
CA ALA A 22 -4.98 -13.31 -13.69
C ALA A 22 -3.93 -12.59 -12.80
N TYR A 23 -3.16 -13.36 -12.02
CA TYR A 23 -2.06 -12.83 -11.21
C TYR A 23 -0.92 -12.26 -12.07
N GLU A 24 -0.46 -13.01 -13.06
CA GLU A 24 0.60 -12.56 -13.98
C GLU A 24 0.17 -11.32 -14.77
N GLN A 25 -1.08 -11.26 -15.21
CA GLN A 25 -1.63 -10.06 -15.86
C GLN A 25 -1.58 -8.84 -14.92
N MET A 26 -1.93 -9.03 -13.64
CA MET A 26 -1.84 -7.96 -12.65
C MET A 26 -0.40 -7.56 -12.33
N LEU A 27 0.55 -8.50 -12.31
CA LEU A 27 1.97 -8.16 -12.15
C LEU A 27 2.50 -7.33 -13.32
N VAL A 28 2.07 -7.62 -14.56
CA VAL A 28 2.44 -6.82 -15.74
C VAL A 28 1.86 -5.41 -15.64
N LYS A 29 0.58 -5.28 -15.21
CA LYS A 29 -0.02 -3.97 -14.93
C LYS A 29 0.77 -3.22 -13.86
N LEU A 30 1.09 -3.89 -12.75
CA LEU A 30 1.86 -3.30 -11.65
C LEU A 30 3.22 -2.80 -12.12
N ALA A 31 3.94 -3.58 -12.93
CA ALA A 31 5.23 -3.19 -13.48
C ALA A 31 5.12 -1.98 -14.44
N ALA A 32 4.04 -1.87 -15.21
CA ALA A 32 3.77 -0.69 -16.05
C ALA A 32 3.50 0.56 -15.20
N ASP A 33 2.66 0.44 -14.16
CA ASP A 33 2.34 1.55 -13.25
C ASP A 33 3.57 1.99 -12.45
N GLN A 34 4.39 1.06 -11.97
CA GLN A 34 5.67 1.34 -11.30
C GLN A 34 6.65 2.10 -12.21
N ARG A 35 6.72 1.77 -13.50
CA ARG A 35 7.54 2.52 -14.46
C ARG A 35 7.05 3.95 -14.63
N THR A 36 5.74 4.14 -14.74
CA THR A 36 5.10 5.47 -14.78
C THR A 36 5.45 6.27 -13.53
N LEU A 37 5.30 5.69 -12.34
CA LEU A 37 5.65 6.35 -11.08
C LEU A 37 7.14 6.67 -10.96
N LYS A 38 8.03 5.81 -11.49
CA LYS A 38 9.48 6.04 -11.49
C LYS A 38 9.87 7.25 -12.35
N ALA A 39 9.15 7.51 -13.43
CA ALA A 39 9.38 8.68 -14.29
C ALA A 39 8.99 10.02 -13.63
N ILE A 40 8.25 9.99 -12.51
CA ILE A 40 7.85 11.18 -11.76
C ILE A 40 8.89 11.49 -10.67
N PHE A 41 9.49 12.68 -10.72
CA PHE A 41 10.46 13.12 -9.72
C PHE A 41 9.81 13.71 -8.46
N GLY A 42 8.76 14.53 -8.61
CA GLY A 42 8.10 15.21 -7.49
C GLY A 42 7.34 14.25 -6.56
N LYS A 43 7.58 14.33 -5.25
CA LYS A 43 6.93 13.47 -4.24
C LYS A 43 5.41 13.64 -4.24
N GLU A 44 4.92 14.88 -4.20
CA GLU A 44 3.48 15.15 -4.20
C GLU A 44 2.79 14.74 -5.51
N LEU A 45 3.43 14.98 -6.65
CA LEU A 45 2.90 14.54 -7.94
C LEU A 45 2.82 13.00 -8.02
N LYS A 46 3.82 12.31 -7.46
CA LYS A 46 3.82 10.86 -7.37
C LYS A 46 2.73 10.34 -6.44
N ALA A 47 2.52 10.99 -5.30
CA ALA A 47 1.42 10.68 -4.39
C ALA A 47 0.05 10.87 -5.07
N ARG A 48 -0.17 11.99 -5.79
CA ARG A 48 -1.38 12.18 -6.60
C ARG A 48 -1.58 11.06 -7.62
N LYS A 49 -0.51 10.67 -8.34
CA LYS A 49 -0.61 9.57 -9.30
C LYS A 49 -0.95 8.24 -8.64
N LYS A 50 -0.39 7.94 -7.46
CA LYS A 50 -0.77 6.75 -6.68
C LYS A 50 -2.25 6.77 -6.30
N ARG A 51 -2.80 7.91 -5.88
CA ARG A 51 -4.25 8.05 -5.58
C ARG A 51 -5.13 7.72 -6.78
N GLU A 52 -4.75 8.15 -7.99
CA GLU A 52 -5.45 7.79 -9.22
C GLU A 52 -5.38 6.28 -9.53
N LEU A 53 -4.26 5.64 -9.19
CA LEU A 53 -4.02 4.23 -9.52
C LEU A 53 -4.70 3.26 -8.54
N LEU A 54 -4.75 3.60 -7.25
CA LEU A 54 -5.25 2.73 -6.18
C LEU A 54 -6.63 2.10 -6.44
N PRO A 55 -7.65 2.83 -6.96
CA PRO A 55 -8.96 2.24 -7.26
C PRO A 55 -8.91 1.04 -8.20
N PHE A 56 -7.96 1.00 -9.14
CA PHE A 56 -7.82 -0.12 -10.07
C PHE A 56 -7.29 -1.40 -9.42
N TYR A 57 -6.71 -1.30 -8.22
CA TYR A 57 -6.21 -2.46 -7.45
C TYR A 57 -7.20 -2.92 -6.39
N LEU A 58 -8.22 -2.11 -6.07
CA LEU A 58 -9.17 -2.40 -5.00
C LEU A 58 -9.87 -3.75 -5.16
N PRO A 59 -10.39 -4.13 -6.35
CA PRO A 59 -11.04 -5.44 -6.53
C PRO A 59 -10.09 -6.61 -6.26
N TRP A 60 -8.82 -6.49 -6.65
CA TRP A 60 -7.80 -7.52 -6.38
C TRP A 60 -7.56 -7.66 -4.88
N VAL A 61 -7.30 -6.52 -4.20
CA VAL A 61 -7.05 -6.49 -2.76
C VAL A 61 -8.23 -7.07 -1.98
N SER A 62 -9.45 -6.60 -2.24
CA SER A 62 -10.65 -7.12 -1.58
C SER A 62 -10.77 -8.63 -1.77
N GLY A 63 -10.61 -9.13 -3.00
CA GLY A 63 -10.67 -10.56 -3.28
C GLY A 63 -9.64 -11.41 -2.55
N VAL A 64 -8.39 -10.93 -2.40
CA VAL A 64 -7.35 -11.64 -1.65
C VAL A 64 -7.66 -11.65 -0.15
N LEU A 65 -8.04 -10.50 0.39
CA LEU A 65 -8.35 -10.32 1.81
C LEU A 65 -9.57 -11.17 2.22
N GLU A 66 -10.62 -11.19 1.40
CA GLU A 66 -11.84 -12.00 1.62
C GLU A 66 -11.57 -13.50 1.53
N GLN A 67 -10.72 -13.95 0.60
CA GLN A 67 -10.38 -15.37 0.48
C GLN A 67 -9.59 -15.89 1.68
N GLY A 68 -8.81 -15.05 2.36
CA GLY A 68 -8.20 -15.42 3.65
C GLY A 68 -7.16 -16.55 3.56
N LYS A 69 -6.54 -16.78 2.39
CA LYS A 69 -5.66 -17.95 2.16
C LYS A 69 -4.23 -17.77 2.66
N GLY A 70 -3.77 -16.53 2.84
CA GLY A 70 -2.41 -16.23 3.32
C GLY A 70 -1.29 -16.47 2.31
N ALA A 71 -1.61 -16.62 1.02
CA ALA A 71 -0.58 -16.71 -0.02
C ALA A 71 0.20 -15.39 -0.13
N GLN A 72 1.50 -15.47 -0.42
CA GLN A 72 2.32 -14.30 -0.73
C GLN A 72 1.76 -13.61 -1.97
N ASP A 73 1.53 -12.30 -1.87
CA ASP A 73 0.98 -11.49 -2.94
C ASP A 73 1.69 -10.13 -2.99
N ASP A 74 2.54 -9.96 -4.00
CA ASP A 74 3.34 -8.75 -4.15
C ASP A 74 2.49 -7.53 -4.55
N ILE A 75 1.32 -7.74 -5.16
CA ILE A 75 0.39 -6.68 -5.52
C ILE A 75 -0.22 -6.11 -4.24
N VAL A 76 -0.75 -6.98 -3.36
CA VAL A 76 -1.33 -6.58 -2.08
C VAL A 76 -0.31 -5.82 -1.23
N MET A 77 0.92 -6.34 -1.13
CA MET A 77 1.97 -5.69 -0.34
C MET A 77 2.43 -4.36 -0.96
N THR A 78 2.46 -4.25 -2.29
CA THR A 78 2.77 -2.97 -2.96
C THR A 78 1.66 -1.95 -2.78
N VAL A 79 0.39 -2.38 -2.82
CA VAL A 79 -0.75 -1.50 -2.59
C VAL A 79 -0.77 -0.98 -1.15
N MET A 80 -0.40 -1.80 -0.16
CA MET A 80 -0.22 -1.33 1.23
C MET A 80 0.76 -0.15 1.30
N LEU A 81 1.92 -0.27 0.64
CA LEU A 81 2.90 0.82 0.56
C LEU A 81 2.31 2.07 -0.10
N TRP A 82 1.64 1.90 -1.25
CA TRP A 82 1.08 3.04 -1.98
C TRP A 82 -0.02 3.74 -1.19
N ARG A 83 -0.80 3.02 -0.38
CA ARG A 83 -1.78 3.62 0.52
C ARG A 83 -1.11 4.48 1.60
N LEU A 84 -0.02 4.00 2.21
CA LEU A 84 0.79 4.78 3.16
C LEU A 84 1.40 6.03 2.51
N ASP A 85 1.92 5.89 1.29
CA ASP A 85 2.50 7.01 0.53
C ASP A 85 1.50 8.15 0.28
N VAL A 86 0.20 7.85 0.21
CA VAL A 86 -0.85 8.84 -0.05
C VAL A 86 -1.61 9.29 1.20
N GLY A 87 -1.24 8.75 2.37
CA GLY A 87 -1.88 9.04 3.66
C GLY A 87 -3.14 8.21 3.96
N ASP A 88 -3.45 7.19 3.16
CA ASP A 88 -4.56 6.27 3.43
C ASP A 88 -4.15 5.19 4.44
N ILE A 89 -4.00 5.60 5.70
CA ILE A 89 -3.58 4.73 6.80
C ILE A 89 -4.63 3.66 7.08
N GLY A 90 -5.93 4.01 7.01
CA GLY A 90 -7.02 3.08 7.25
C GLY A 90 -7.01 1.91 6.27
N GLY A 91 -6.92 2.20 4.98
CA GLY A 91 -6.84 1.14 3.96
C GLY A 91 -5.53 0.35 4.00
N ALA A 92 -4.41 0.99 4.37
CA ALA A 92 -3.16 0.28 4.58
C ALA A 92 -3.24 -0.68 5.78
N MET A 93 -3.95 -0.28 6.84
CA MET A 93 -4.15 -1.08 8.06
C MET A 93 -4.91 -2.38 7.78
N ASP A 94 -5.93 -2.34 6.92
CA ASP A 94 -6.68 -3.55 6.55
C ASP A 94 -5.78 -4.58 5.87
N ILE A 95 -4.88 -4.13 5.00
CA ILE A 95 -3.88 -4.99 4.37
C ILE A 95 -2.84 -5.46 5.39
N ALA A 96 -2.38 -4.59 6.28
CA ALA A 96 -1.39 -4.93 7.31
C ALA A 96 -1.89 -6.02 8.26
N ARG A 97 -3.15 -5.94 8.71
CA ARG A 97 -3.79 -6.98 9.53
C ARG A 97 -3.74 -8.34 8.86
N TYR A 98 -4.08 -8.41 7.57
CA TYR A 98 -3.98 -9.64 6.79
C TYR A 98 -2.52 -10.10 6.66
N ALA A 99 -1.64 -9.21 6.22
CA ALA A 99 -0.24 -9.52 5.96
C ALA A 99 0.48 -10.08 7.19
N PHE A 100 0.26 -9.48 8.37
CA PHE A 100 0.95 -9.90 9.59
C PHE A 100 0.37 -11.20 10.14
N LYS A 101 -0.96 -11.39 10.06
CA LYS A 101 -1.62 -12.63 10.46
C LYS A 101 -1.07 -13.84 9.69
N TYR A 102 -0.81 -13.68 8.39
CA TYR A 102 -0.35 -14.76 7.52
C TYR A 102 1.16 -14.75 7.25
N GLY A 103 1.91 -13.83 7.86
CA GLY A 103 3.37 -13.77 7.74
C GLY A 103 3.87 -13.42 6.33
N LEU A 104 3.13 -12.59 5.59
CA LEU A 104 3.55 -12.11 4.27
C LEU A 104 4.85 -11.32 4.37
N THR A 105 5.64 -11.33 3.31
CA THR A 105 6.92 -10.60 3.24
C THR A 105 6.82 -9.36 2.37
N MET A 106 7.70 -8.38 2.61
CA MET A 106 7.80 -7.19 1.77
C MET A 106 8.25 -7.55 0.34
N PRO A 107 7.67 -6.93 -0.71
CA PRO A 107 8.02 -7.23 -2.09
C PRO A 107 9.45 -6.78 -2.43
N GLY A 108 10.11 -7.47 -3.34
CA GLY A 108 11.47 -7.11 -3.79
C GLY A 108 12.57 -7.38 -2.74
N LYS A 109 13.64 -6.59 -2.75
CA LYS A 109 14.84 -6.80 -1.90
C LYS A 109 14.76 -6.08 -0.55
N HIS A 110 13.56 -5.78 -0.06
CA HIS A 110 13.41 -5.13 1.24
C HIS A 110 13.85 -6.08 2.34
N ARG A 111 14.86 -5.66 3.11
CA ARG A 111 15.41 -6.44 4.24
C ARG A 111 14.62 -6.26 5.54
N ARG A 112 13.74 -5.26 5.61
CA ARG A 112 12.98 -4.91 6.81
C ARG A 112 11.68 -5.72 6.87
N PRO A 113 11.30 -6.25 8.05
CA PRO A 113 10.00 -6.88 8.23
C PRO A 113 8.84 -5.92 7.90
N PRO A 114 7.71 -6.43 7.39
CA PRO A 114 6.54 -5.62 7.09
C PRO A 114 6.05 -4.76 8.26
N GLN A 115 6.08 -5.30 9.48
CA GLN A 115 5.64 -4.64 10.72
C GLN A 115 6.49 -3.39 11.02
N TYR A 116 7.81 -3.52 10.87
CA TYR A 116 8.74 -2.42 11.05
C TYR A 116 8.45 -1.30 10.03
N MET A 117 8.38 -1.67 8.74
CA MET A 117 8.14 -0.72 7.67
C MET A 117 6.80 0.01 7.85
N PHE A 118 5.74 -0.75 8.11
CA PHE A 118 4.40 -0.20 8.31
C PHE A 118 4.36 0.79 9.47
N THR A 119 4.93 0.44 10.62
CA THR A 119 4.97 1.31 11.80
C THR A 119 5.74 2.61 11.52
N GLU A 120 6.89 2.51 10.86
CA GLU A 120 7.72 3.67 10.49
C GLU A 120 6.97 4.62 9.54
N GLU A 121 6.32 4.08 8.51
CA GLU A 121 5.59 4.88 7.53
C GLU A 121 4.32 5.52 8.10
N VAL A 122 3.58 4.82 8.98
CA VAL A 122 2.44 5.40 9.71
C VAL A 122 2.91 6.55 10.59
N ALA A 123 4.00 6.38 11.33
CA ALA A 123 4.54 7.45 12.17
C ALA A 123 4.99 8.65 11.33
N LEU A 124 5.63 8.42 10.18
CA LEU A 124 6.01 9.47 9.25
C LEU A 124 4.79 10.19 8.65
N ALA A 125 3.72 9.47 8.32
CA ALA A 125 2.48 10.05 7.82
C ALA A 125 1.82 10.96 8.86
N ALA A 126 1.73 10.52 10.11
CA ALA A 126 1.20 11.33 11.20
C ALA A 126 2.05 12.59 11.47
N MET A 127 3.37 12.49 11.42
CA MET A 127 4.25 13.67 11.54
C MET A 127 4.03 14.68 10.41
N ARG A 128 3.85 14.20 9.16
CA ARG A 128 3.55 15.07 8.01
C ARG A 128 2.21 15.77 8.18
N ALA A 129 1.16 15.04 8.58
CA ALA A 129 -0.15 15.62 8.84
C ALA A 129 -0.08 16.69 9.95
N HIS A 130 0.58 16.38 11.06
CA HIS A 130 0.78 17.33 12.15
C HIS A 130 1.53 18.60 11.69
N ALA A 131 2.63 18.46 10.95
CA ALA A 131 3.40 19.58 10.42
C ALA A 131 2.61 20.43 9.40
N ALA A 132 1.64 19.83 8.71
CA ALA A 132 0.73 20.51 7.80
C ALA A 132 -0.48 21.16 8.50
N GLY A 133 -0.62 21.00 9.82
CA GLY A 133 -1.81 21.44 10.57
C GLY A 133 -3.06 20.59 10.30
N GLU A 134 -2.89 19.42 9.69
CA GLU A 134 -3.97 18.47 9.42
C GLU A 134 -4.26 17.63 10.68
N PRO A 135 -5.53 17.22 10.90
CA PRO A 135 -5.86 16.36 12.03
C PRO A 135 -5.13 15.02 11.95
N VAL A 136 -4.41 14.67 13.01
CA VAL A 136 -3.86 13.32 13.19
C VAL A 136 -4.95 12.42 13.76
N VAL A 137 -5.27 11.32 13.05
CA VAL A 137 -6.25 10.35 13.50
C VAL A 137 -5.62 9.44 14.55
N ILE A 138 -5.74 9.84 15.82
CA ILE A 138 -5.09 9.17 16.95
C ILE A 138 -5.42 7.67 17.03
N SER A 139 -6.66 7.27 16.74
CA SER A 139 -7.06 5.85 16.77
C SER A 139 -6.22 4.98 15.82
N GLN A 140 -5.82 5.51 14.66
CA GLN A 140 -4.97 4.77 13.72
C GLN A 140 -3.55 4.54 14.26
N LEU A 141 -3.02 5.48 15.06
CA LEU A 141 -1.73 5.30 15.74
C LEU A 141 -1.81 4.23 16.82
N LEU A 142 -2.89 4.25 17.62
CA LEU A 142 -3.14 3.24 18.66
C LEU A 142 -3.34 1.85 18.05
N ASP A 143 -4.11 1.74 16.97
CA ASP A 143 -4.30 0.49 16.23
C ASP A 143 -2.97 -0.02 15.67
N THR A 144 -2.10 0.86 15.18
CA THR A 144 -0.78 0.48 14.67
C THR A 144 0.08 -0.09 15.79
N LEU A 145 0.13 0.59 16.94
CA LEU A 145 0.88 0.12 18.11
C LEU A 145 0.37 -1.24 18.61
N ALA A 146 -0.95 -1.43 18.65
CA ALA A 146 -1.55 -2.70 19.04
C ALA A 146 -1.22 -3.81 18.04
N LEU A 147 -1.33 -3.52 16.74
CA LEU A 147 -1.07 -4.48 15.67
C LEU A 147 0.41 -4.95 15.64
N THR A 148 1.34 -4.08 16.02
CA THR A 148 2.78 -4.38 15.99
C THR A 148 3.40 -4.60 17.36
N ALA A 149 2.60 -4.71 18.42
CA ALA A 149 3.07 -4.87 19.80
C ALA A 149 4.03 -6.05 20.00
N ALA A 150 3.72 -7.20 19.38
CA ALA A 150 4.53 -8.42 19.46
C ALA A 150 5.70 -8.47 18.46
N ALA A 151 5.83 -7.47 17.57
CA ALA A 151 6.90 -7.45 16.59
C ALA A 151 8.22 -6.99 17.23
N ASP A 152 9.31 -7.65 16.85
CA ASP A 152 10.66 -7.19 17.18
C ASP A 152 11.00 -5.95 16.33
N MET A 153 11.19 -4.83 17.02
CA MET A 153 11.42 -3.51 16.43
C MET A 153 12.31 -2.69 17.37
N PRO A 154 13.28 -1.92 16.83
CA PRO A 154 14.04 -0.93 17.60
C PRO A 154 13.13 0.04 18.34
N ASP A 155 13.51 0.39 19.57
CA ASP A 155 12.72 1.25 20.46
C ASP A 155 12.45 2.64 19.86
N GLU A 156 13.36 3.15 19.02
CA GLU A 156 13.20 4.43 18.32
C GLU A 156 11.93 4.49 17.46
N VAL A 157 11.59 3.39 16.79
CA VAL A 157 10.38 3.31 15.94
C VAL A 157 9.13 3.29 16.78
N ARG A 158 9.13 2.55 17.90
CA ARG A 158 8.01 2.52 18.86
C ARG A 158 7.81 3.91 19.50
N ALA A 159 8.90 4.54 19.93
CA ALA A 159 8.89 5.85 20.56
C ALA A 159 8.34 6.93 19.62
N LYS A 160 8.74 6.92 18.35
CA LYS A 160 8.24 7.87 17.34
C LYS A 160 6.72 7.77 17.16
N THR A 161 6.18 6.57 17.08
CA THR A 161 4.72 6.36 16.97
C THR A 161 4.00 6.78 18.26
N ALA A 162 4.55 6.46 19.42
CA ALA A 162 3.97 6.83 20.72
C ALA A 162 4.04 8.35 20.99
N GLN A 163 5.07 9.05 20.52
CA GLN A 163 5.19 10.50 20.65
C GLN A 163 4.12 11.23 19.82
N ASN A 164 3.80 10.74 18.62
CA ASN A 164 2.73 11.29 17.78
C ASN A 164 1.32 11.15 18.40
N HIS A 165 1.16 10.32 19.44
CA HIS A 165 -0.09 10.19 20.20
C HIS A 165 -0.21 11.20 21.34
N ARG A 166 0.91 11.71 21.88
CA ARG A 166 0.85 12.62 23.04
C ARG A 166 0.27 13.96 22.60
N PRO A 167 -0.86 14.42 23.18
CA PRO A 167 -1.29 15.78 22.98
C PRO A 167 -0.16 16.68 23.47
N GLY A 168 0.29 17.61 22.62
CA GLY A 168 1.38 18.51 22.95
C GLY A 168 1.10 19.19 24.29
N VAL A 169 2.05 19.05 25.22
CA VAL A 169 2.26 20.05 26.25
C VAL A 169 2.79 21.26 25.49
N ALA A 170 1.87 22.08 24.96
CA ALA A 170 2.18 23.42 24.53
C ALA A 170 2.43 24.24 25.81
N GLY A 171 3.70 24.40 26.15
CA GLY A 171 4.20 25.50 26.96
C GLY A 171 4.62 26.65 26.07
#